data_AF-A0A946FD42-F1
#
_entry.id   AF-A0A946FD42-F1
#
_cell.length_a   1.000
_cell.length_b   1.000
_cell.length_c   1.000
_cell.angle_alpha   90.00
_cell.angle_beta   90.00
_cell.angle_gamma   90.00
#
_symmetry.space_group_name_H-M   'P 1'
#
loop_
_entity.id
_entity.type
_entity.pdbx_description
1 polymer ?
#
loop_
_entity_poly.entity_id
_entity_poly.type
_entity_poly.pdbx_seq_one_letter_code
_entity_poly.pdbx_strand_id
1 'polypeptide(L)'
;MREWLAIALQRNVILRGVKVGAVVGTVLVAINQGDQILVGDLPPEVFWKIPLTYLVPFCVSIYVGVSSALSHREEIALLNRHSGDK
;
A
#
# COMPACT_ATOMS: atom_id res chain seq x y z
N MET A 1 -11.44 1.20 -14.31
CA MET A 1 -10.40 2.20 -13.97
C MET A 1 -10.90 3.34 -13.08
N ARG A 2 -11.97 4.07 -13.43
CA ARG A 2 -12.49 5.17 -12.58
C ARG A 2 -12.86 4.73 -11.16
N GLU A 3 -13.52 3.58 -11.02
CA GLU A 3 -13.88 3.01 -9.72
C GLU A 3 -12.66 2.60 -8.89
N TRP A 4 -11.67 1.95 -9.51
CA TRP A 4 -10.40 1.60 -8.85
C TRP A 4 -9.72 2.84 -8.26
N LEU A 5 -9.62 3.92 -9.05
CA LEU A 5 -9.05 5.20 -8.58
C LEU A 5 -9.89 5.84 -7.48
N ALA A 6 -11.23 5.78 -7.57
CA ALA A 6 -12.11 6.31 -6.55
C ALA A 6 -11.92 5.59 -5.21
N ILE A 7 -11.72 4.27 -5.21
CA ILE A 7 -11.42 3.47 -4.01
C ILE A 7 -10.00 3.76 -3.51
N ALA A 8 -9.02 3.82 -4.41
CA ALA A 8 -7.62 4.10 -4.06
C ALA A 8 -7.47 5.46 -3.35
N LEU A 9 -8.28 6.44 -3.74
CA LEU A 9 -8.30 7.79 -3.17
C LEU A 9 -9.17 7.91 -1.90
N GLN A 10 -9.80 6.83 -1.44
CA GLN A 10 -10.57 6.89 -0.20
C GLN A 10 -9.64 7.12 1.00
N ARG A 11 -10.07 8.00 1.91
CA ARG A 11 -9.28 8.41 3.08
C ARG A 11 -8.84 7.22 3.94
N ASN A 12 -9.69 6.23 4.15
CA ASN A 12 -9.36 5.01 4.89
C ASN A 12 -8.26 4.19 4.20
N VAL A 13 -8.31 4.06 2.87
CA VAL A 13 -7.32 3.33 2.07
C VAL A 13 -5.97 4.04 2.12
N ILE A 14 -5.96 5.36 1.90
CA ILE A 14 -4.74 6.17 1.99
C ILE A 14 -4.15 6.13 3.40
N LEU A 15 -4.94 6.36 4.46
CA LEU A 15 -4.44 6.36 5.83
C LEU A 15 -3.86 5.00 6.25
N ARG A 16 -4.48 3.91 5.81
CA ARG A 16 -3.92 2.57 6.02
C ARG A 16 -2.60 2.40 5.27
N GLY A 17 -2.56 2.81 4.01
CA GLY A 17 -1.35 2.80 3.19
C GLY A 17 -0.21 3.60 3.83
N VAL A 18 -0.48 4.81 4.33
CA VAL A 18 0.52 5.65 5.01
C VAL A 18 1.04 4.97 6.28
N LYS A 19 0.16 4.37 7.10
CA LYS A 19 0.58 3.62 8.30
C LYS A 19 1.47 2.43 7.95
N VAL A 20 1.07 1.64 6.96
CA VAL A 20 1.87 0.48 6.49
C VAL A 20 3.20 0.95 5.93
N GLY A 21 3.19 1.97 5.07
CA GLY A 21 4.39 2.57 4.50
C GLY A 21 5.34 3.09 5.57
N ALA A 22 4.84 3.79 6.59
CA ALA A 22 5.65 4.28 7.70
C ALA A 22 6.28 3.12 8.50
N VAL A 23 5.48 2.16 8.96
CA VAL A 23 5.99 1.07 9.83
C VAL A 23 6.93 0.14 9.04
N VAL A 24 6.46 -0.38 7.91
CA VAL A 24 7.24 -1.33 7.11
C VAL A 24 8.43 -0.63 6.47
N GLY A 25 8.25 0.60 5.98
CA GLY A 25 9.33 1.39 5.41
C GLY A 25 10.43 1.71 6.41
N THR A 26 10.10 2.06 7.66
CA THR A 26 11.12 2.27 8.70
C THR A 26 11.88 0.98 9.01
N VAL A 27 11.20 -0.15 9.10
CA VAL A 27 11.86 -1.46 9.29
C VAL A 27 12.79 -1.77 8.11
N LEU A 28 12.31 -1.57 6.87
CA LEU A 28 13.10 -1.82 5.68
C LEU A 28 14.33 -0.91 5.58
N VAL A 29 14.20 0.39 5.91
CA VAL A 29 15.34 1.31 5.96
C VAL A 29 16.35 0.86 7.01
N ALA A 30 15.89 0.46 8.20
CA ALA A 30 16.77 0.00 9.26
C ALA A 30 17.60 -1.24 8.86
N ILE A 31 17.00 -2.21 8.16
CA ILE A 31 17.72 -3.43 7.75
C ILE A 31 18.54 -3.28 6.46
N ASN A 32 18.23 -2.32 5.60
CA ASN A 32 18.84 -2.20 4.27
C ASN A 32 19.83 -1.04 4.16
N GLN A 33 19.61 0.05 4.90
CA GLN A 33 20.49 1.23 4.93
C GLN A 33 20.92 1.62 6.34
N GLY A 34 20.58 0.83 7.37
CA GLY A 34 20.92 1.13 8.76
C GLY A 34 22.43 1.34 8.97
N ASP A 35 23.25 0.44 8.44
CA ASP A 35 24.72 0.52 8.57
C ASP A 35 25.29 1.79 7.91
N GLN A 36 24.82 2.12 6.70
CA GLN A 36 25.23 3.33 5.96
C GLN A 36 24.84 4.60 6.73
N ILE A 37 23.64 4.63 7.33
CA ILE A 37 23.18 5.74 8.16
C ILE A 37 23.99 5.85 9.46
N LEU A 38 24.34 4.73 10.10
CA LEU A 38 25.09 4.71 11.36
C LEU A 38 26.57 5.10 11.17
N VAL A 39 27.18 4.67 10.07
CA VAL A 39 28.57 5.02 9.71
C VAL A 39 28.67 6.45 9.16
N GLY A 40 27.55 7.04 8.72
CA GLY A 40 27.50 8.37 8.11
C GLY A 40 27.94 8.40 6.64
N ASP A 41 28.08 7.23 6.01
CA ASP A 41 28.41 7.09 4.60
C ASP A 41 27.11 7.00 3.79
N LEU A 42 26.59 8.16 3.40
CA LEU A 42 25.36 8.30 2.63
C LEU A 42 25.69 8.66 1.17
N PRO A 43 26.07 7.68 0.33
CA PRO A 43 26.35 7.95 -1.07
C PRO A 43 25.08 8.46 -1.79
N PRO A 44 25.21 9.20 -2.90
CA PRO A 44 24.08 9.83 -3.60
C PRO A 44 22.93 8.87 -3.95
N GLU A 45 23.22 7.60 -4.13
CA GLU A 45 22.26 6.54 -4.40
C GLU A 45 21.32 6.21 -3.23
N VAL A 46 21.73 6.45 -1.99
CA VAL A 46 20.89 6.20 -0.81
C VAL A 46 19.72 7.17 -0.74
N PHE A 47 19.89 8.40 -1.26
CA PHE A 47 18.87 9.45 -1.22
C PHE A 47 17.59 9.09 -1.99
N TRP A 48 17.67 8.31 -3.07
CA TRP A 48 16.48 7.84 -3.78
C TRP A 48 16.01 6.46 -3.29
N LYS A 49 16.90 5.64 -2.73
CA LYS A 49 16.55 4.33 -2.15
C LYS A 49 15.66 4.48 -0.91
N ILE A 50 15.97 5.43 -0.01
CA ILE A 50 15.18 5.67 1.21
C ILE A 50 13.71 5.99 0.90
N PRO A 51 13.36 6.99 0.07
CA PRO A 51 11.95 7.29 -0.22
C PRO A 51 11.23 6.13 -0.92
N LEU A 52 11.90 5.38 -1.81
CA LEU A 52 11.31 4.17 -2.40
C LEU A 52 11.00 3.09 -1.37
N THR A 53 11.82 2.99 -0.33
CA THR A 53 11.63 2.02 0.75
C THR A 53 10.35 2.28 1.55
N TYR A 54 9.87 3.53 1.59
CA TYR A 54 8.54 3.88 2.10
C TYR A 54 7.44 3.78 1.04
N LEU A 55 7.75 4.17 -0.21
CA LEU A 55 6.77 4.24 -1.29
C LEU A 55 6.28 2.85 -1.71
N VAL A 56 7.17 1.86 -1.78
CA VAL A 56 6.82 0.48 -2.17
C VAL A 56 5.76 -0.12 -1.23
N PRO A 57 5.96 -0.21 0.11
CA PRO A 57 4.94 -0.75 1.01
C PRO A 57 3.65 0.07 1.04
N PHE A 58 3.73 1.40 0.83
CA PHE A 58 2.55 2.24 0.63
C PHE A 58 1.75 1.80 -0.61
N CYS A 59 2.39 1.73 -1.78
CA CYS A 59 1.74 1.35 -3.05
C CYS A 59 1.13 -0.05 -2.99
N VAL A 60 1.86 -1.02 -2.42
CA VAL A 60 1.38 -2.39 -2.22
C VAL A 60 0.14 -2.40 -1.32
N SER A 61 0.14 -1.63 -0.23
CA SER A 61 -1.02 -1.52 0.66
C SER A 61 -2.24 -0.91 -0.03
N ILE A 62 -2.06 0.09 -0.91
CA ILE A 62 -3.16 0.66 -1.69
C ILE A 62 -3.70 -0.38 -2.67
N TYR A 63 -2.81 -1.04 -3.44
CA TYR A 63 -3.20 -2.06 -4.41
C TYR A 63 -4.03 -3.18 -3.77
N VAL A 64 -3.53 -3.77 -2.68
CA VAL A 64 -4.24 -4.82 -1.95
C VAL A 64 -5.56 -4.31 -1.38
N GLY A 65 -5.59 -3.09 -0.84
CA GLY A 65 -6.80 -2.47 -0.31
C GLY A 65 -7.90 -2.30 -1.35
N VAL A 66 -7.55 -1.82 -2.55
CA VAL A 66 -8.51 -1.66 -3.64
C VAL A 66 -8.97 -3.00 -4.19
N SER A 67 -8.05 -3.94 -4.42
CA SER A 67 -8.37 -5.28 -4.92
C SER A 67 -9.33 -6.00 -3.98
N SER A 68 -9.07 -5.96 -2.67
CA SER A 68 -9.96 -6.56 -1.66
C SER A 68 -11.34 -5.91 -1.64
N ALA A 69 -11.41 -4.58 -1.76
CA ALA A 69 -12.69 -3.86 -1.78
C ALA A 69 -13.53 -4.18 -3.04
N LEU A 70 -12.88 -4.38 -4.19
CA LEU A 70 -13.56 -4.76 -5.43
C LEU A 70 -14.05 -6.21 -5.38
N SER A 71 -13.21 -7.16 -4.96
CA SER A 71 -13.60 -8.57 -4.86
C SER A 71 -14.78 -8.78 -3.90
N HIS A 72 -14.83 -8.05 -2.78
CA HIS A 72 -15.95 -8.18 -1.84
C HIS A 72 -17.26 -7.61 -2.40
N ARG A 73 -17.20 -6.58 -3.26
CA ARG A 73 -18.37 -6.04 -3.97
C ARG A 73 -18.90 -7.01 -5.01
N GLU A 74 -18.00 -7.67 -5.76
CA GLU A 74 -18.36 -8.70 -6.73
C GLU A 74 -19.07 -9.87 -6.05
N GLU A 75 -18.52 -10.36 -4.92
CA GLU A 75 -19.12 -11.43 -4.12
C GLU A 75 -20.55 -11.08 -3.65
N ILE A 76 -20.75 -9.88 -3.08
CA ILE A 76 -22.07 -9.40 -2.65
C ILE A 76 -23.05 -9.29 -3.84
N ALA A 77 -22.58 -8.83 -5.00
CA ALA A 77 -23.42 -8.72 -6.20
C ALA A 77 -23.88 -10.09 -6.71
N LEU A 78 -23.03 -11.11 -6.64
CA LEU A 78 -23.38 -12.49 -7.00
C LEU A 78 -24.41 -13.09 -6.03
N LEU A 79 -24.23 -12.87 -4.72
CA LEU A 79 -25.18 -13.34 -3.70
C LEU A 79 -26.58 -12.72 -3.89
N ASN A 80 -26.65 -11.41 -4.16
CA ASN A 80 -27.93 -10.74 -4.40
C ASN A 80 -28.62 -11.24 -5.67
N ARG A 81 -27.87 -11.55 -6.74
CA ARG A 81 -28.43 -12.12 -7.98
C ARG A 81 -29.05 -13.49 -7.75
N HIS A 82 -28.38 -14.38 -7.00
CA HIS A 82 -28.91 -15.72 -6.72
C HIS A 82 -30.10 -15.75 -5.74
N SER A 83 -30.25 -14.72 -4.90
CA SER A 83 -31.39 -14.62 -3.99
C SER A 83 -32.66 -14.08 -4.65
N GLY A 84 -32.56 -13.30 -5.72
CA GLY A 84 -33.73 -12.74 -6.43
C GLY A 84 -34.31 -13.64 -7.52
N ASP A 85 -33.62 -14.73 -7.86
CA ASP A 85 -34.04 -15.72 -8.86
C ASP A 85 -34.85 -16.89 -8.24
N LYS A 86 -35.17 -16.79 -6.94
CA LYS A 86 -36.00 -17.73 -6.16
C LYS A 86 -37.28 -17.04 -5.70
#